data_AF-A0A7K1Z808-F1
#
_entry.id   AF-A0A7K1Z808-F1
#
_cell.length_a   1.000
_cell.length_b   1.000
_cell.length_c   1.000
_cell.angle_alpha   90.00
_cell.angle_beta   90.00
_cell.angle_gamma   90.00
#
_symmetry.space_group_name_H-M   'P 1'
#
loop_
_entity.id
_entity.type
_entity.pdbx_description
1 polymer ?
#
loop_
_entity_poly.entity_id
_entity_poly.type
_entity_poly.pdbx_seq_one_letter_code
_entity_poly.pdbx_strand_id
1 'polypeptide(L)'
;MIGHAFGNRVSRMTATNHPHLIDSVVLLCCGGLIPPAPEHTRALQRVFDVELSEEEHSAAVSQAFFSPGNDSSVWFDGWHGIVAACQGAATAVQSVEHWWRAGGKDVLVVQPEDDVMAVPENAVRLCEELGDRASLVMVPDAGHALLPEQPDAVVEAVLNWLEKRNRIPNTKAELTEARMP
;
A
#
# COMPACT_ATOMS: atom_id res chain seq x y z
N MET A 1 6.89 -8.86 -3.87
CA MET A 1 7.10 -8.01 -2.66
C MET A 1 5.77 -7.44 -2.21
N ILE A 2 5.56 -7.31 -0.90
CA ILE A 2 4.37 -6.68 -0.32
C ILE A 2 4.83 -5.49 0.52
N GLY A 3 4.20 -4.33 0.35
CA GLY A 3 4.55 -3.13 1.08
C GLY A 3 3.34 -2.33 1.52
N HIS A 4 3.29 -1.99 2.81
CA HIS A 4 2.28 -1.13 3.43
C HIS A 4 2.81 0.28 3.66
N ALA A 5 1.97 1.30 3.42
CA ALA A 5 2.32 2.70 3.62
C ALA A 5 3.66 3.06 2.96
N PHE A 6 4.65 3.59 3.68
CA PHE A 6 5.97 3.87 3.11
C PHE A 6 6.64 2.63 2.45
N GLY A 7 6.37 1.42 2.96
CA GLY A 7 6.80 0.17 2.37
C GLY A 7 6.27 -0.10 0.95
N ASN A 8 5.12 0.48 0.57
CA ASN A 8 4.62 0.42 -0.81
C ASN A 8 5.60 1.12 -1.78
N ARG A 9 6.24 2.20 -1.32
CA ARG A 9 7.22 2.98 -2.11
C ARG A 9 8.52 2.22 -2.22
N VAL A 10 8.99 1.66 -1.10
CA VAL A 10 10.16 0.78 -1.07
C VAL A 10 9.98 -0.41 -2.01
N SER A 11 8.80 -1.04 -2.02
CA SER A 11 8.50 -2.17 -2.89
C SER A 11 8.55 -1.80 -4.37
N ARG A 12 7.95 -0.67 -4.75
CA ARG A 12 7.97 -0.16 -6.13
C ARG A 12 9.36 0.29 -6.58
N MET A 13 10.08 1.00 -5.72
CA MET A 13 11.47 1.41 -5.97
C MET A 13 12.38 0.18 -6.18
N THR A 14 12.22 -0.84 -5.34
CA THR A 14 12.98 -2.10 -5.46
C THR A 14 12.64 -2.81 -6.77
N ALA A 15 11.36 -2.86 -7.16
CA ALA A 15 10.94 -3.44 -8.43
C ALA A 15 11.49 -2.66 -9.64
N THR A 16 11.54 -1.33 -9.57
CA THR A 16 12.14 -0.48 -10.62
C THR A 16 13.65 -0.68 -10.73
N ASN A 17 14.37 -0.67 -9.60
CA ASN A 17 15.83 -0.69 -9.62
C ASN A 17 16.41 -2.11 -9.76
N HIS A 18 15.66 -3.14 -9.34
CA HIS A 18 16.08 -4.54 -9.36
C HIS A 18 14.98 -5.45 -9.95
N PRO A 19 14.51 -5.19 -11.18
CA PRO A 19 13.36 -5.89 -11.75
C PRO A 19 13.58 -7.39 -11.93
N HIS A 20 14.83 -7.86 -12.04
CA HIS A 20 15.14 -9.29 -12.18
C HIS A 20 14.97 -10.09 -10.88
N LEU A 21 14.88 -9.41 -9.72
CA LEU A 21 14.66 -10.06 -8.42
C LEU A 21 13.18 -10.09 -8.02
N ILE A 22 12.34 -9.29 -8.68
CA ILE A 22 10.95 -9.10 -8.30
C ILE A 22 10.03 -9.70 -9.37
N ASP A 23 9.25 -10.72 -8.99
CA ASP A 23 8.20 -11.26 -9.84
C ASP A 23 7.03 -10.26 -9.97
N SER A 24 6.52 -9.81 -8.82
CA SER A 24 5.29 -9.02 -8.73
C SER A 24 5.24 -8.22 -7.43
N VAL A 25 4.36 -7.21 -7.38
CA VAL A 25 4.26 -6.25 -6.28
C VAL A 25 2.83 -6.19 -5.73
N VAL A 26 2.70 -6.17 -4.40
CA VAL A 26 1.44 -5.87 -3.70
C VAL A 26 1.60 -4.57 -2.93
N LEU A 27 0.69 -3.63 -3.15
CA LEU A 27 0.62 -2.35 -2.47
C LEU A 27 -0.54 -2.38 -1.48
N LEU A 28 -0.24 -2.21 -0.21
CA LEU A 28 -1.25 -1.97 0.83
C LEU A 28 -1.25 -0.48 1.12
N CYS A 29 -2.39 0.19 0.92
CA CYS A 29 -2.54 1.65 1.01
C CYS A 29 -1.67 2.37 -0.04
N CYS A 30 -2.14 2.48 -1.27
CA CYS A 30 -1.37 2.96 -2.42
C CYS A 30 -1.22 4.49 -2.42
N GLY A 31 -0.14 5.00 -1.82
CA GLY A 31 0.20 6.43 -1.89
C GLY A 31 0.93 6.82 -3.19
N GLY A 32 1.10 8.12 -3.47
CA GLY A 32 1.99 8.57 -4.54
C GLY A 32 1.72 9.98 -5.04
N LEU A 33 1.17 10.08 -6.25
CA LEU A 33 1.01 11.34 -6.98
C LEU A 33 0.12 12.35 -6.25
N ILE A 34 -0.91 11.87 -5.58
CA ILE A 34 -1.88 12.72 -4.87
C ILE A 34 -1.51 12.72 -3.39
N PRO A 35 -1.18 13.90 -2.82
CA PRO A 35 -0.90 14.02 -1.40
C PRO A 35 -2.21 13.99 -0.59
N PRO A 36 -2.13 13.63 0.70
CA PRO A 36 -3.24 13.82 1.63
C PRO A 36 -3.58 15.31 1.78
N ALA A 37 -4.82 15.60 2.21
CA ALA A 37 -5.20 16.96 2.52
C ALA A 37 -4.37 17.55 3.68
N PRO A 38 -4.16 18.88 3.75
CA PRO A 38 -3.31 19.51 4.76
C PRO A 38 -3.72 19.18 6.21
N GLU A 39 -5.00 19.01 6.48
CA GLU A 39 -5.54 18.62 7.80
C GLU A 39 -5.10 17.22 8.22
N HIS A 40 -5.10 16.24 7.30
CA HIS A 40 -4.63 14.88 7.58
C HIS A 40 -3.10 14.85 7.73
N THR A 41 -2.38 15.69 6.97
CA THR A 41 -0.93 15.88 7.17
C THR A 41 -0.63 16.44 8.57
N ARG A 42 -1.42 17.41 9.04
CA ARG A 42 -1.28 17.95 10.41
C ARG A 42 -1.60 16.90 11.47
N ALA A 43 -2.63 16.07 11.26
CA ALA A 43 -2.94 14.95 12.16
C ALA A 43 -1.77 13.96 12.24
N LEU A 44 -1.20 13.56 11.10
CA LEU A 44 -0.01 12.71 11.05
C LEU A 44 1.18 13.33 11.80
N GLN A 45 1.43 14.64 11.65
CA GLN A 45 2.52 15.30 12.38
C GLN A 45 2.32 15.24 13.90
N ARG A 46 1.09 15.41 14.37
CA ARG A 46 0.73 15.33 15.79
C ARG A 46 1.00 13.94 16.38
N VAL A 47 0.86 12.86 15.61
CA VAL A 47 1.18 11.49 16.07
C VAL A 47 2.63 11.33 16.53
N PHE A 48 3.55 12.18 16.07
CA PHE A 48 4.96 12.14 16.46
C PHE A 48 5.34 13.19 17.51
N ASP A 49 4.37 13.97 18.01
CA ASP A 49 4.59 15.03 18.99
C ASP A 49 4.56 14.46 20.41
N VAL A 50 5.74 14.43 21.05
CA VAL A 50 5.94 13.86 22.39
C VAL A 50 5.38 14.72 23.52
N GLU A 51 4.97 15.95 23.23
CA GLU A 51 4.39 16.87 24.22
C GLU A 51 2.87 16.76 24.31
N LEU A 52 2.22 15.98 23.44
CA LEU A 52 0.77 15.78 23.47
C LEU A 52 0.32 14.94 24.66
N SER A 53 -0.88 15.22 25.15
CA SER A 53 -1.59 14.30 26.04
C SER A 53 -1.96 12.99 25.32
N GLU A 54 -2.19 11.92 26.07
CA GLU A 54 -2.61 10.63 25.50
C GLU A 54 -3.93 10.75 24.69
N GLU A 55 -4.85 11.60 25.14
CA GLU A 55 -6.13 11.87 24.46
C GLU A 55 -5.90 12.56 23.11
N GLU A 56 -5.05 13.59 23.07
CA GLU A 56 -4.71 14.31 21.84
C GLU A 56 -3.94 13.43 20.85
N HIS A 57 -3.03 12.60 21.35
CA HIS A 57 -2.30 11.63 20.55
C HIS A 57 -3.24 10.59 19.95
N SER A 58 -4.11 10.00 20.77
CA SER A 58 -5.12 9.02 20.31
C SER A 58 -6.05 9.61 19.25
N ALA A 59 -6.50 10.85 19.44
CA ALA A 59 -7.32 11.55 18.46
C ALA A 59 -6.58 11.77 17.14
N ALA A 60 -5.28 12.09 17.19
CA ALA A 60 -4.45 12.25 16.00
C ALA A 60 -4.24 10.91 15.25
N VAL A 61 -4.00 9.81 15.99
CA VAL A 61 -3.87 8.46 15.43
C VAL A 61 -5.19 8.06 14.76
N SER A 62 -6.32 8.18 15.46
CA SER A 62 -7.64 7.87 14.91
C SER A 62 -7.92 8.66 13.64
N GLN A 63 -7.73 9.98 13.67
CA GLN A 63 -8.00 10.86 12.53
C GLN A 63 -7.13 10.55 11.30
N ALA A 64 -5.85 10.21 11.50
CA ALA A 64 -4.91 10.02 10.40
C ALA A 64 -4.92 8.58 9.86
N PHE A 65 -5.23 7.58 10.69
CA PHE A 65 -4.99 6.19 10.33
C PHE A 65 -6.23 5.29 10.29
N PHE A 66 -7.32 5.58 11.00
CA PHE A 66 -8.42 4.63 11.16
C PHE A 66 -9.71 5.07 10.45
N SER A 67 -10.49 4.08 10.03
CA SER A 67 -11.88 4.27 9.62
C SER A 67 -12.73 4.83 10.77
N PRO A 68 -13.72 5.68 10.51
CA PRO A 68 -14.63 6.18 11.53
C PRO A 68 -15.31 5.05 12.32
N GLY A 69 -15.08 5.03 13.63
CA GLY A 69 -15.70 4.05 14.54
C GLY A 69 -14.81 2.84 14.88
N ASN A 70 -13.68 2.68 14.20
CA ASN A 70 -12.73 1.60 14.49
C ASN A 70 -11.84 1.91 15.70
N ASP A 71 -11.44 0.84 16.39
CA ASP A 71 -10.61 0.94 17.60
C ASP A 71 -9.16 1.28 17.24
N SER A 72 -8.79 2.54 17.43
CA SER A 72 -7.43 3.03 17.19
C SER A 72 -6.47 2.76 18.35
N SER A 73 -6.94 2.30 19.51
CA SER A 73 -6.08 2.05 20.67
C SER A 73 -5.06 0.94 20.43
N VAL A 74 -5.36 0.01 19.51
CA VAL A 74 -4.45 -1.07 19.07
C VAL A 74 -3.18 -0.55 18.40
N TRP A 75 -3.15 0.72 18.00
CA TRP A 75 -2.00 1.36 17.36
C TRP A 75 -1.59 2.66 18.06
N PHE A 76 -1.81 2.70 19.38
CA PHE A 76 -1.48 3.85 20.20
C PHE A 76 0.03 4.13 20.24
N ASP A 77 0.88 3.10 20.31
CA ASP A 77 2.33 3.26 20.45
C ASP A 77 3.12 2.83 19.19
N GLY A 78 4.45 2.78 19.28
CA GLY A 78 5.34 2.40 18.17
C GLY A 78 5.70 3.53 17.21
N TRP A 79 5.36 4.77 17.54
CA TRP A 79 5.64 5.95 16.70
C TRP A 79 7.06 6.46 16.88
N HIS A 80 7.83 6.48 15.78
CA HIS A 80 9.24 6.87 15.77
C HIS A 80 9.46 8.13 14.92
N GLY A 81 9.44 9.31 15.57
CA GLY A 81 9.58 10.61 14.88
C GLY A 81 10.85 10.75 14.03
N ILE A 82 11.98 10.19 14.47
CA ILE A 82 13.23 10.19 13.68
C ILE A 82 13.05 9.40 12.37
N VAL A 83 12.43 8.23 12.43
CA VAL A 83 12.18 7.39 11.25
C VAL A 83 11.18 8.07 10.31
N ALA A 84 10.12 8.68 10.86
CA ALA A 84 9.17 9.46 10.09
C ALA A 84 9.84 10.63 9.35
N ALA A 85 10.75 11.36 10.02
CA ALA A 85 11.53 12.42 9.40
C ALA A 85 12.44 11.88 8.26
N CYS A 86 13.08 10.73 8.45
CA CYS A 86 13.87 10.08 7.40
C CYS A 86 13.00 9.67 6.19
N GLN A 87 11.80 9.12 6.43
CA GLN A 87 10.85 8.78 5.37
C GLN A 87 10.36 10.04 4.62
N GLY A 88 10.08 11.12 5.35
CA GLY A 88 9.73 12.42 4.78
C GLY A 88 10.85 12.99 3.90
N ALA A 89 12.09 12.97 4.38
CA ALA A 89 13.25 13.41 3.62
C ALA A 89 13.46 12.58 2.34
N ALA A 90 13.34 11.25 2.44
CA ALA A 90 13.42 10.36 1.27
C ALA A 90 12.32 10.66 0.24
N THR A 91 11.10 10.92 0.71
CA THR A 91 9.97 11.30 -0.13
C THR A 91 10.24 12.59 -0.90
N ALA A 92 10.79 13.61 -0.24
CA ALA A 92 10.98 14.92 -0.83
C ALA A 92 12.00 14.95 -1.97
N VAL A 93 12.93 13.98 -2.00
CA VAL A 93 14.03 13.94 -2.99
C VAL A 93 13.86 12.87 -4.07
N GLN A 94 12.86 11.98 -3.94
CA GLN A 94 12.61 10.90 -4.90
C GLN A 94 11.44 11.26 -5.82
N SER A 95 11.69 11.30 -7.13
CA SER A 95 10.64 11.45 -8.14
C SER A 95 9.65 10.29 -8.05
N VAL A 96 8.36 10.61 -7.94
CA VAL A 96 7.27 9.61 -7.94
C VAL A 96 7.26 8.87 -9.28
N GLU A 97 7.47 9.59 -10.37
CA GLU A 97 7.45 9.07 -11.74
C GLU A 97 8.44 7.92 -11.95
N HIS A 98 9.61 7.98 -11.30
CA HIS A 98 10.65 6.94 -11.38
C HIS A 98 10.15 5.57 -10.89
N TRP A 99 9.43 5.53 -9.77
CA TRP A 99 8.99 4.27 -9.16
C TRP A 99 7.50 3.96 -9.36
N TRP A 100 6.70 4.93 -9.81
CA TRP A 100 5.23 4.84 -9.89
C TRP A 100 4.73 3.54 -10.52
N ARG A 101 5.31 3.17 -11.68
CA ARG A 101 4.90 2.02 -12.51
C ARG A 101 5.50 0.68 -12.06
N ALA A 102 6.12 0.63 -10.88
CA ALA A 102 6.65 -0.57 -10.24
C ALA A 102 7.60 -1.39 -11.13
N GLY A 103 8.48 -0.74 -11.91
CA GLY A 103 9.41 -1.42 -12.81
C GLY A 103 8.75 -2.28 -13.90
N GLY A 104 7.49 -1.97 -14.27
CA GLY A 104 6.73 -2.74 -15.26
C GLY A 104 6.18 -4.07 -14.72
N LYS A 105 6.29 -4.34 -13.42
CA LYS A 105 5.75 -5.55 -12.79
C LYS A 105 4.24 -5.51 -12.67
N ASP A 106 3.65 -6.68 -12.52
CA ASP A 106 2.24 -6.79 -12.18
C ASP A 106 2.02 -6.36 -10.74
N VAL A 107 0.91 -5.67 -10.51
CA VAL A 107 0.60 -5.00 -9.26
C VAL A 107 -0.78 -5.41 -8.76
N LEU A 108 -0.85 -5.89 -7.51
CA LEU A 108 -2.09 -5.86 -6.74
C LEU A 108 -2.10 -4.61 -5.87
N VAL A 109 -3.19 -3.86 -5.91
CA VAL A 109 -3.46 -2.77 -4.99
C VAL A 109 -4.60 -3.18 -4.07
N VAL A 110 -4.32 -3.22 -2.77
CA VAL A 110 -5.33 -3.38 -1.72
C VAL A 110 -5.47 -2.03 -1.04
N GLN A 111 -6.59 -1.36 -1.28
CA GLN A 111 -6.80 0.03 -0.93
C GLN A 111 -7.96 0.16 0.06
N PRO A 112 -7.74 0.71 1.26
CA PRO A 112 -8.81 1.08 2.17
C PRO A 112 -9.66 2.20 1.58
N GLU A 113 -10.98 2.13 1.74
CA GLU A 113 -11.92 3.16 1.26
C GLU A 113 -11.80 4.48 2.02
N ASP A 114 -11.52 4.43 3.33
CA ASP A 114 -11.45 5.60 4.22
C ASP A 114 -10.01 6.09 4.43
N ASP A 115 -9.06 5.65 3.60
CA ASP A 115 -7.66 6.08 3.72
C ASP A 115 -7.48 7.56 3.36
N VAL A 116 -7.28 8.38 4.38
CA VAL A 116 -7.03 9.83 4.21
C VAL A 116 -5.56 10.18 3.95
N MET A 117 -4.65 9.22 4.12
CA MET A 117 -3.20 9.40 4.00
C MET A 117 -2.66 9.00 2.63
N ALA A 118 -3.02 7.80 2.19
CA ALA A 118 -2.79 7.30 0.84
C ALA A 118 -4.14 7.23 0.12
N VAL A 119 -4.65 8.40 -0.26
CA VAL A 119 -6.02 8.56 -0.77
C VAL A 119 -6.35 7.59 -1.91
N PRO A 120 -7.56 6.98 -1.94
CA PRO A 120 -7.96 5.98 -2.93
C PRO A 120 -7.75 6.38 -4.39
N GLU A 121 -7.81 7.68 -4.69
CA GLU A 121 -7.61 8.18 -6.05
C GLU A 121 -6.21 7.86 -6.61
N ASN A 122 -5.19 7.69 -5.77
CA ASN A 122 -3.89 7.18 -6.21
C ASN A 122 -4.00 5.73 -6.74
N ALA A 123 -4.76 4.87 -6.06
CA ALA A 123 -4.96 3.49 -6.45
C ALA A 123 -5.71 3.39 -7.79
N VAL A 124 -6.80 4.18 -7.92
CA VAL A 124 -7.59 4.27 -9.16
C VAL A 124 -6.70 4.70 -10.33
N ARG A 125 -5.98 5.83 -10.20
CA ARG A 125 -5.11 6.33 -11.27
C ARG A 125 -4.01 5.35 -11.64
N LEU A 126 -3.39 4.69 -10.66
CA LEU A 126 -2.36 3.69 -10.94
C LEU A 126 -2.97 2.53 -11.75
N CYS A 127 -4.11 2.00 -11.35
CA CYS A 127 -4.75 0.90 -12.04
C CYS A 127 -5.20 1.27 -13.46
N GLU A 128 -5.76 2.47 -13.66
CA GLU A 128 -6.08 3.00 -14.99
C GLU A 128 -4.85 3.09 -15.90
N GLU A 129 -3.72 3.58 -15.38
CA GLU A 129 -2.48 3.73 -16.15
C GLU A 129 -1.75 2.42 -16.47
N LEU A 130 -1.88 1.41 -15.62
CA LEU A 130 -1.22 0.12 -15.80
C LEU A 130 -2.06 -0.88 -16.58
N GLY A 131 -3.39 -0.69 -16.67
CA GLY A 131 -4.32 -1.57 -17.37
C GLY A 131 -4.26 -2.99 -16.83
N ASP A 132 -4.17 -3.98 -17.73
CA ASP A 132 -4.20 -5.41 -17.40
C ASP A 132 -3.11 -5.88 -16.40
N ARG A 133 -2.05 -5.08 -16.19
CA ARG A 133 -1.01 -5.40 -15.20
C ARG A 133 -1.42 -5.06 -13.76
N ALA A 134 -2.52 -4.38 -13.55
CA ALA A 134 -2.96 -3.97 -12.22
C ALA A 134 -4.32 -4.57 -11.85
N SER A 135 -4.45 -4.97 -10.59
CA SER A 135 -5.72 -5.37 -9.98
C SER A 135 -5.97 -4.51 -8.76
N LEU A 136 -7.19 -3.99 -8.61
CA LEU A 136 -7.61 -3.17 -7.47
C LEU A 136 -8.61 -3.95 -6.62
N VAL A 137 -8.37 -3.99 -5.31
CA VAL A 137 -9.32 -4.43 -4.30
C VAL A 137 -9.55 -3.26 -3.35
N MET A 138 -10.76 -2.71 -3.35
CA MET A 138 -11.20 -1.74 -2.36
C MET A 138 -11.66 -2.47 -1.10
N VAL A 139 -11.22 -2.01 0.07
CA VAL A 139 -11.55 -2.59 1.36
C VAL A 139 -12.41 -1.59 2.14
N PRO A 140 -13.71 -1.87 2.35
CA PRO A 140 -14.58 -1.00 3.12
C PRO A 140 -14.22 -1.06 4.61
N ASP A 141 -14.65 -0.05 5.36
CA ASP A 141 -14.46 0.04 6.81
C ASP A 141 -13.00 -0.13 7.24
N ALA A 142 -12.12 0.57 6.52
CA ALA A 142 -10.69 0.61 6.80
C ALA A 142 -10.10 1.95 6.36
N GLY A 143 -9.25 2.51 7.22
CA GLY A 143 -8.38 3.64 6.93
C GLY A 143 -6.96 3.17 6.59
N HIS A 144 -5.99 4.06 6.77
CA HIS A 144 -4.58 3.77 6.51
C HIS A 144 -4.03 2.59 7.34
N ALA A 145 -4.64 2.29 8.47
CA ALA A 145 -4.37 1.18 9.39
C ALA A 145 -4.96 -0.15 8.89
N LEU A 146 -4.86 -0.40 7.58
CA LEU A 146 -5.46 -1.56 6.92
C LEU A 146 -5.16 -2.90 7.61
N LEU A 147 -3.92 -3.09 8.07
CA LEU A 147 -3.48 -4.36 8.66
C LEU A 147 -4.16 -4.67 10.01
N PRO A 148 -4.21 -3.74 10.98
CA PRO A 148 -4.99 -3.97 12.20
C PRO A 148 -6.51 -3.87 11.98
N GLU A 149 -7.01 -3.12 10.99
CA GLU A 149 -8.46 -2.96 10.78
C GLU A 149 -9.09 -4.14 10.02
N GLN A 150 -8.49 -4.60 8.92
CA GLN A 150 -9.07 -5.62 8.04
C GLN A 150 -8.02 -6.67 7.60
N PRO A 151 -7.38 -7.39 8.53
CA PRO A 151 -6.33 -8.36 8.20
C PRO A 151 -6.82 -9.49 7.29
N ASP A 152 -8.04 -9.98 7.50
CA ASP A 152 -8.61 -11.08 6.71
C ASP A 152 -8.87 -10.65 5.26
N ALA A 153 -9.37 -9.43 5.04
CA ALA A 153 -9.56 -8.88 3.70
C ALA A 153 -8.23 -8.76 2.94
N VAL A 154 -7.14 -8.38 3.63
CA VAL A 154 -5.79 -8.36 3.04
C VAL A 154 -5.33 -9.76 2.66
N VAL A 155 -5.48 -10.74 3.55
CA VAL A 155 -5.09 -12.13 3.29
C VAL A 155 -5.86 -12.68 2.10
N GLU A 156 -7.18 -12.53 2.08
CA GLU A 156 -8.03 -12.99 0.98
C GLU A 156 -7.65 -12.32 -0.34
N ALA A 157 -7.47 -11.00 -0.37
CA ALA A 157 -7.08 -10.28 -1.59
C ALA A 157 -5.75 -10.80 -2.16
N VAL A 158 -4.75 -10.96 -1.30
CA VAL A 158 -3.41 -11.41 -1.70
C VAL A 158 -3.44 -12.85 -2.19
N LEU A 159 -4.04 -13.77 -1.43
CA LEU A 159 -4.08 -15.19 -1.80
C LEU A 159 -4.87 -15.42 -3.08
N ASN A 160 -6.05 -14.80 -3.21
CA ASN A 160 -6.87 -14.92 -4.41
C ASN A 160 -6.14 -14.40 -5.66
N TRP A 161 -5.38 -13.31 -5.52
CA TRP A 161 -4.61 -12.78 -6.64
C TRP A 161 -3.45 -13.70 -7.02
N LEU A 162 -2.68 -14.20 -6.03
CA LEU A 162 -1.59 -15.14 -6.28
C LEU A 162 -2.08 -16.44 -6.92
N GLU A 163 -3.23 -16.97 -6.48
CA GLU A 163 -3.83 -18.15 -7.11
C GLU A 163 -4.19 -17.92 -8.57
N LYS A 164 -4.83 -16.78 -8.89
CA LYS A 164 -5.19 -16.45 -10.28
C LYS A 164 -3.94 -16.33 -11.17
N ARG A 165 -2.86 -15.75 -10.65
CA ARG A 165 -1.57 -15.65 -11.35
C ARG A 165 -0.93 -17.01 -11.60
N ASN A 166 -0.94 -17.89 -10.60
CA ASN A 166 -0.35 -19.23 -10.70
C ASN A 166 -1.16 -20.17 -11.59
N ARG A 167 -2.45 -19.89 -11.82
CA ARG A 167 -3.31 -20.65 -12.74
C ARG A 167 -3.14 -20.27 -14.21
N ILE A 168 -2.35 -19.24 -14.54
CA ILE A 168 -1.98 -18.96 -15.93
C ILE A 168 -1.00 -20.06 -16.38
N PRO A 169 -1.36 -20.93 -17.35
CA PRO A 169 -0.51 -22.04 -17.72
C PRO A 169 0.84 -21.53 -18.20
N ASN A 170 1.89 -22.03 -17.58
CA ASN A 170 3.24 -21.93 -18.10
C ASN A 170 3.23 -22.66 -19.46
N THR A 171 3.10 -21.94 -20.57
CA THR A 171 2.90 -22.45 -21.94
C THR A 171 4.05 -23.30 -22.49
N LYS A 172 4.98 -23.75 -21.63
CA LYS A 172 5.96 -24.78 -21.94
C LYS A 172 5.57 -26.20 -21.49
N ALA A 173 4.58 -26.37 -20.59
CA ALA A 173 4.21 -27.69 -20.10
C ALA A 173 3.14 -28.39 -20.98
N GLU A 174 2.16 -27.64 -21.51
CA GLU A 174 1.03 -28.21 -22.25
C GLU A 174 1.34 -28.62 -23.71
N LEU A 175 2.51 -28.24 -24.25
CA LEU A 175 2.94 -28.70 -25.58
C LEU A 175 3.55 -30.10 -25.60
N THR A 176 3.76 -30.72 -24.43
CA THR A 176 4.36 -32.06 -24.32
C THR A 176 3.32 -33.18 -24.32
N GLU A 177 2.08 -32.91 -23.92
CA GLU A 177 0.99 -33.92 -23.93
C GLU A 177 0.24 -34.01 -25.26
N ALA A 178 0.37 -33.02 -26.16
CA ALA A 178 -0.23 -33.06 -27.49
C ALA A 178 0.65 -33.76 -28.56
N ARG A 179 1.79 -34.34 -28.16
CA ARG A 179 2.69 -35.10 -29.04
C ARG A 179 3.13 -36.41 -28.38
N MET A 180 2.19 -37.32 -28.16
CA MET A 180 2.52 -38.74 -28.20
C MET A 180 1.54 -39.45 -29.16
N PRO A 181 2.06 -40.21 -30.14
CA PRO A 181 1.27 -40.86 -31.19
C PRO A 181 0.45 -42.05 -30.69
#